data_AF-A0A528AWK2-F1
#
_entry.id   AF-A0A528AWK2-F1
#
_cell.length_a   1.000
_cell.length_b   1.000
_cell.length_c   1.000
_cell.angle_alpha   90.00
_cell.angle_beta   90.00
_cell.angle_gamma   90.00
#
_symmetry.space_group_name_H-M   'P 1'
#
loop_
_entity.id
_entity.type
_entity.pdbx_description
1 polymer ?
#
loop_
_entity_poly.entity_id
_entity_poly.type
_entity_poly.pdbx_seq_one_letter_code
_entity_poly.pdbx_strand_id
1 'polypeptide(L)'
;SQGYETRAIHPGTSWFWNRTPVYAEFGFDDFKSEENMPYLEKRGPLTSDAAMTEEIIREADATDDPFFYFAVSLQNHGPYEPNRYYNPTHKVQAPTSQWAKDSLLSFTEGASDADKSLERLVEWAKNRQRPTVIAFFGDHLPPLGPVYVETGFLRDNVAPRKEPPDQMLLHHRTPLIVWSNRSGPVTDMGTVSPAFLPYHVLTTAGISHPYYTGFLGQMRERYSVVDRNLLLTPAGKDTPDWARKKQIDPAIRDFRLLQYDMMFGKRRAAPDFFPETVNKRVPHTS
;
A
#
# COMPACT_ATOMS: atom_id res chain seq x y z
N SER A 1 -14.38 7.83 -14.14
CA SER A 1 -15.63 7.92 -14.93
C SER A 1 -16.87 7.94 -14.05
N GLN A 2 -16.84 7.29 -12.89
CA GLN A 2 -17.94 7.20 -11.92
C GLN A 2 -18.11 8.43 -11.00
N GLY A 3 -17.60 9.60 -11.40
CA GLY A 3 -17.71 10.85 -10.62
C GLY A 3 -16.86 10.95 -9.35
N TYR A 4 -15.89 10.05 -9.14
CA TYR A 4 -15.04 10.07 -7.94
C TYR A 4 -14.07 11.25 -7.95
N GLU A 5 -14.05 12.03 -6.88
CA GLU A 5 -12.94 12.90 -6.51
C GLU A 5 -11.77 12.05 -6.03
N THR A 6 -10.56 12.41 -6.43
CA THR A 6 -9.35 11.65 -6.13
C THR A 6 -8.35 12.53 -5.41
N ARG A 7 -7.92 12.12 -4.21
CA ARG A 7 -6.90 12.87 -3.46
C ARG A 7 -5.77 11.94 -3.00
N ALA A 8 -4.54 12.38 -3.20
CA ALA A 8 -3.40 11.79 -2.50
C ALA A 8 -3.17 12.57 -1.20
N ILE A 9 -2.78 11.90 -0.12
CA ILE A 9 -2.55 12.52 1.19
C ILE A 9 -1.23 11.99 1.78
N HIS A 10 -0.28 12.86 2.07
CA HIS A 10 0.99 12.48 2.69
C HIS A 10 1.56 13.63 3.53
N PRO A 11 1.78 13.47 4.85
CA PRO A 11 2.24 14.56 5.71
C PRO A 11 3.74 14.82 5.63
N GLY A 12 4.35 14.57 4.48
CA GLY A 12 5.73 14.93 4.15
C GLY A 12 5.76 15.89 2.97
N THR A 13 6.96 16.36 2.62
CA THR A 13 7.14 17.31 1.52
C THR A 13 6.70 16.72 0.18
N SER A 14 6.01 17.55 -0.60
CA SER A 14 5.37 17.18 -1.86
C SER A 14 6.34 16.66 -2.94
N TRP A 15 7.56 17.19 -2.98
CA TRP A 15 8.57 16.84 -3.98
C TRP A 15 9.25 15.49 -3.71
N PHE A 16 9.21 14.99 -2.48
CA PHE A 16 9.90 13.76 -2.10
C PHE A 16 9.29 12.56 -2.85
N TRP A 17 10.15 11.69 -3.40
CA TRP A 17 9.79 10.61 -4.33
C TRP A 17 9.11 11.06 -5.64
N ASN A 18 9.26 12.34 -6.04
CA ASN A 18 8.65 12.87 -7.25
C ASN A 18 7.11 12.76 -7.23
N ARG A 19 6.48 12.83 -6.05
CA ARG A 19 5.05 12.57 -5.88
C ARG A 19 4.18 13.56 -6.63
N THR A 20 4.48 14.85 -6.59
CA THR A 20 3.67 15.88 -7.29
C THR A 20 3.41 15.54 -8.76
N PRO A 21 4.43 15.39 -9.63
CA PRO A 21 4.18 15.05 -11.03
C PRO A 21 3.63 13.62 -11.21
N VAL A 22 4.02 12.66 -10.36
CA VAL A 22 3.51 11.28 -10.46
C VAL A 22 2.02 11.20 -10.16
N TYR A 23 1.54 11.87 -9.11
CA TYR A 23 0.12 11.89 -8.76
C TYR A 23 -0.72 12.66 -9.79
N ALA A 24 -0.18 13.74 -10.37
CA ALA A 24 -0.81 14.41 -11.50
C ALA A 24 -0.96 13.46 -12.70
N GLU A 25 0.10 12.71 -13.07
CA GLU A 25 0.04 11.73 -14.17
C GLU A 25 -0.84 10.51 -13.86
N PHE A 26 -0.98 10.13 -12.59
CA PHE A 26 -1.97 9.13 -12.16
C PHE A 26 -3.40 9.65 -12.23
N GLY A 27 -3.60 10.96 -12.39
CA GLY A 27 -4.90 11.60 -12.51
C GLY A 27 -5.58 11.87 -11.17
N PHE A 28 -4.81 12.08 -10.09
CA PHE A 28 -5.36 12.62 -8.85
C PHE A 28 -5.81 14.07 -9.06
N ASP A 29 -6.97 14.44 -8.53
CA ASP A 29 -7.51 15.80 -8.60
C ASP A 29 -6.77 16.75 -7.65
N ASP A 30 -6.29 16.24 -6.51
CA ASP A 30 -5.53 17.01 -5.52
C ASP A 30 -4.45 16.15 -4.81
N PHE A 31 -3.40 16.81 -4.33
CA PHE A 31 -2.38 16.22 -3.48
C PHE A 31 -2.21 17.06 -2.21
N LYS A 32 -2.69 16.51 -1.09
CA LYS A 32 -2.49 17.05 0.25
C LYS A 32 -1.13 16.65 0.79
N SER A 33 -0.25 17.62 0.97
CA SER A 33 1.12 17.47 1.47
C SER A 33 1.37 18.33 2.71
N GLU A 34 2.55 18.23 3.33
CA GLU A 34 2.92 19.07 4.48
C GLU A 34 2.73 20.57 4.19
N GLU A 35 2.98 21.00 2.96
CA GLU A 35 2.94 22.40 2.55
C GLU A 35 1.51 23.00 2.46
N ASN A 36 0.47 22.17 2.31
CA ASN A 36 -0.90 22.64 2.07
C ASN A 36 -1.97 22.02 2.98
N MET A 37 -1.58 21.11 3.88
CA MET A 37 -2.42 20.63 4.98
C MET A 37 -2.34 21.57 6.20
N PRO A 38 -3.35 21.57 7.09
CA PRO A 38 -3.19 22.20 8.40
C PRO A 38 -2.01 21.58 9.17
N TYR A 39 -1.56 22.26 10.22
CA TYR A 39 -0.59 21.67 11.14
C TYR A 39 -1.17 20.39 11.75
N LEU A 40 -0.45 19.29 11.59
CA LEU A 40 -0.79 17.99 12.17
C LEU A 40 0.16 17.69 13.32
N GLU A 41 -0.38 17.24 14.45
CA GLU A 41 0.40 16.91 15.63
C GLU A 41 1.42 15.80 15.34
N LYS A 42 2.60 15.93 15.95
CA LYS A 42 3.70 14.98 15.80
C LYS A 42 3.71 13.94 16.92
N ARG A 43 4.15 12.74 16.56
CA ARG A 43 4.47 11.66 17.50
C ARG A 43 5.94 11.32 17.28
N GLY A 44 6.78 11.69 18.25
CA GLY A 44 8.23 11.73 18.04
C GLY A 44 8.60 12.80 16.99
N PRO A 45 9.50 12.51 16.05
CA PRO A 45 9.97 13.52 15.09
C PRO A 45 9.02 13.78 13.91
N LEU A 46 8.05 12.89 13.67
CA LEU A 46 7.21 12.88 12.46
C LEU A 46 5.74 13.09 12.81
N THR A 47 4.95 13.51 11.82
CA THR A 47 3.49 13.63 11.93
C THR A 47 2.87 12.33 12.41
N SER A 48 1.97 12.43 13.38
CA SER A 48 1.32 11.27 14.00
C SER A 48 0.27 10.64 13.07
N ASP A 49 0.13 9.32 13.15
CA ASP A 49 -0.89 8.58 12.42
C ASP A 49 -2.30 8.95 12.93
N ALA A 50 -2.41 9.30 14.22
CA ALA A 50 -3.65 9.82 14.80
C ALA A 50 -4.08 11.14 14.14
N ALA A 51 -3.20 12.15 14.08
CA ALA A 51 -3.53 13.42 13.44
C ALA A 51 -3.82 13.27 11.94
N MET A 52 -3.05 12.43 11.23
CA MET A 52 -3.30 12.13 9.82
C MET A 52 -4.65 11.43 9.61
N THR A 53 -5.04 10.52 10.52
CA THR A 53 -6.34 9.83 10.45
C THR A 53 -7.50 10.79 10.62
N GLU A 54 -7.42 11.72 11.58
CA GLU A 54 -8.44 12.76 11.73
C GLU A 54 -8.50 13.69 10.51
N GLU A 55 -7.37 13.98 9.87
CA GLU A 55 -7.34 14.76 8.63
C GLU A 55 -8.01 14.02 7.45
N ILE A 56 -7.75 12.71 7.29
CA ILE A 56 -8.44 11.87 6.30
C ILE A 56 -9.95 11.90 6.52
N ILE A 57 -10.38 11.76 7.78
CA ILE A 57 -11.79 11.82 8.18
C ILE A 57 -12.39 13.19 7.86
N ARG A 58 -11.71 14.28 8.21
CA ARG A 58 -12.14 15.66 7.95
C ARG A 58 -12.34 15.91 6.46
N GLU A 59 -11.38 15.50 5.62
CA GLU A 59 -11.48 15.63 4.16
C GLU A 59 -12.66 14.81 3.60
N ALA A 60 -12.88 13.61 4.13
CA ALA A 60 -13.95 12.72 3.69
C ALA A 60 -15.36 13.14 4.15
N ASP A 61 -15.46 13.89 5.25
CA ASP A 61 -16.69 14.48 5.76
C ASP A 61 -17.00 15.83 5.09
N ALA A 62 -16.01 16.45 4.44
CA ALA A 62 -16.15 17.73 3.75
C ALA A 62 -16.62 17.61 2.28
N THR A 63 -16.88 16.40 1.79
CA THR A 63 -17.34 16.16 0.40
C THR A 63 -18.58 15.27 0.33
N ASP A 64 -19.54 15.68 -0.48
CA ASP A 64 -20.73 14.88 -0.80
C ASP A 64 -20.48 13.95 -2.00
N ASP A 65 -19.49 14.27 -2.85
CA ASP A 65 -19.14 13.51 -4.05
C ASP A 65 -18.40 12.20 -3.68
N PRO A 66 -18.52 11.13 -4.49
CA PRO A 66 -17.78 9.89 -4.22
C PRO A 66 -16.29 10.20 -4.25
N PHE A 67 -15.52 9.54 -3.39
CA PHE A 67 -14.10 9.86 -3.28
C PHE A 67 -13.22 8.62 -3.20
N PHE A 68 -12.00 8.77 -3.71
CA PHE A 68 -10.91 7.82 -3.58
C PHE A 68 -9.71 8.56 -3.00
N TYR A 69 -9.35 8.23 -1.76
CA TYR A 69 -8.18 8.79 -1.11
C TYR A 69 -7.07 7.75 -1.03
N PHE A 70 -5.88 8.15 -1.49
CA PHE A 70 -4.66 7.38 -1.34
C PHE A 70 -3.76 8.07 -0.32
N ALA A 71 -3.77 7.55 0.90
CA ALA A 71 -3.06 8.12 2.04
C ALA A 71 -1.78 7.33 2.34
N VAL A 72 -0.65 8.03 2.48
CA VAL A 72 0.66 7.46 2.83
C VAL A 72 1.11 8.02 4.17
N SER A 73 1.10 7.19 5.21
CA SER A 73 1.52 7.59 6.55
C SER A 73 3.02 7.88 6.66
N LEU A 74 3.42 8.48 7.78
CA LEU A 74 4.80 8.91 8.00
C LEU A 74 5.33 8.54 9.40
N GLN A 75 4.46 8.40 10.41
CA GLN A 75 4.89 8.31 11.81
C GLN A 75 5.94 7.23 12.06
N ASN A 76 5.72 6.03 11.51
CA ASN A 76 6.57 4.86 11.75
C ASN A 76 7.72 4.70 10.72
N HIS A 77 8.08 5.77 10.02
CA HIS A 77 9.23 5.78 9.10
C HIS A 77 10.57 5.82 9.86
N GLY A 78 11.55 5.05 9.40
CA GLY A 78 12.90 5.02 9.99
C GLY A 78 13.67 6.35 9.89
N PRO A 79 14.82 6.50 10.58
CA PRO A 79 15.46 5.51 11.45
C PRO A 79 14.73 5.30 12.79
N TYR A 80 14.75 4.07 13.30
CA TYR A 80 14.15 3.69 14.58
C TYR A 80 15.14 3.91 15.72
N GLU A 81 15.48 5.17 15.99
CA GLU A 81 16.45 5.53 17.03
C GLU A 81 15.90 5.21 18.43
N PRO A 82 16.75 4.77 19.39
CA PRO A 82 16.38 4.67 20.80
C PRO A 82 15.76 5.96 21.33
N ASN A 83 14.76 5.83 22.22
CA ASN A 83 14.07 6.97 22.84
C ASN A 83 13.37 7.92 21.84
N ARG A 84 13.02 7.44 20.62
CA ARG A 84 12.23 8.20 19.63
C ARG A 84 10.94 8.78 20.21
N TYR A 85 10.36 8.09 21.18
CA TYR A 85 9.14 8.46 21.88
C TYR A 85 9.45 8.66 23.37
N TYR A 86 9.05 9.81 23.93
CA TYR A 86 9.35 10.17 25.32
C TYR A 86 8.51 9.41 26.36
N ASN A 87 7.40 8.80 25.93
CA ASN A 87 6.41 8.10 26.75
C ASN A 87 6.01 6.75 26.14
N PRO A 88 6.95 5.79 25.96
CA PRO A 88 6.59 4.48 25.44
C PRO A 88 5.65 3.75 26.41
N THR A 89 4.69 3.02 25.86
CA THR A 89 3.68 2.25 26.61
C THR A 89 3.92 0.74 26.57
N HIS A 90 4.76 0.28 25.64
CA HIS A 90 5.16 -1.10 25.45
C HIS A 90 6.50 -1.40 26.09
N LYS A 91 6.80 -2.70 26.23
CA LYS A 91 8.10 -3.20 26.67
C LYS A 91 8.57 -4.25 25.67
N VAL A 92 9.83 -4.17 25.28
CA VAL A 92 10.47 -5.16 24.39
C VAL A 92 11.51 -5.94 25.19
N GLN A 93 11.47 -7.26 25.05
CA GLN A 93 12.47 -8.17 25.61
C GLN A 93 13.02 -9.04 24.49
N ALA A 94 14.34 -9.01 24.31
CA ALA A 94 15.06 -9.81 23.32
C ALA A 94 16.49 -10.10 23.82
N PRO A 95 17.14 -11.19 23.40
CA PRO A 95 18.54 -11.47 23.75
C PRO A 95 19.52 -10.65 22.89
N THR A 96 19.29 -9.34 22.78
CA THR A 96 20.04 -8.40 21.94
C THR A 96 20.67 -7.28 22.77
N SER A 97 21.49 -6.45 22.13
CA SER A 97 22.03 -5.21 22.70
C SER A 97 20.92 -4.27 23.17
N GLN A 98 21.26 -3.36 24.09
CA GLN A 98 20.31 -2.37 24.59
C GLN A 98 19.82 -1.45 23.46
N TRP A 99 20.73 -1.03 22.57
CA TRP A 99 20.38 -0.22 21.41
C TRP A 99 19.36 -0.94 20.51
N ALA A 100 19.56 -2.22 20.20
CA ALA A 100 18.64 -2.99 19.37
C ALA A 100 17.26 -3.16 20.05
N LYS A 101 17.22 -3.35 21.37
CA LYS A 101 15.95 -3.40 22.14
C LYS A 101 15.19 -2.07 22.04
N ASP A 102 15.88 -0.96 22.22
CA ASP A 102 15.26 0.37 22.22
C ASP A 102 14.83 0.82 20.81
N SER A 103 15.60 0.40 19.79
CA SER A 103 15.23 0.55 18.39
C SER A 103 13.97 -0.25 18.04
N LEU A 104 13.93 -1.52 18.46
CA LEU A 104 12.76 -2.37 18.28
C LEU A 104 11.53 -1.83 19.04
N LEU A 105 11.71 -1.31 20.27
CA LEU A 105 10.65 -0.63 21.02
C LEU A 105 10.10 0.59 20.26
N SER A 106 10.97 1.38 19.64
CA SER A 106 10.56 2.53 18.83
C SER A 106 9.72 2.10 17.62
N PHE A 107 10.05 1.00 16.96
CA PHE A 107 9.19 0.43 15.92
C PHE A 107 7.86 -0.09 16.48
N THR A 108 7.88 -0.79 17.62
CA THR A 108 6.69 -1.36 18.27
C THR A 108 5.67 -0.27 18.65
N GLU A 109 6.12 0.83 19.23
CA GLU A 109 5.25 1.96 19.56
C GLU A 109 4.57 2.55 18.32
N GLY A 110 5.34 2.78 17.24
CA GLY A 110 4.77 3.32 15.99
C GLY A 110 3.79 2.35 15.33
N ALA A 111 4.06 1.05 15.38
CA ALA A 111 3.15 0.03 14.87
C ALA A 111 1.85 -0.04 15.69
N SER A 112 1.93 0.11 17.02
CA SER A 112 0.74 0.17 17.89
C SER A 112 -0.09 1.42 17.66
N ASP A 113 0.55 2.57 17.43
CA ASP A 113 -0.17 3.82 17.13
C ASP A 113 -0.89 3.74 15.77
N ALA A 114 -0.29 3.07 14.77
CA ALA A 114 -0.94 2.79 13.49
C ALA A 114 -2.16 1.87 13.65
N ASP A 115 -2.09 0.85 14.52
CA ASP A 115 -3.20 -0.05 14.83
C ASP A 115 -4.40 0.70 15.46
N LYS A 116 -4.15 1.56 16.45
CA LYS A 116 -5.18 2.43 17.04
C LYS A 116 -5.79 3.39 16.02
N SER A 117 -4.96 3.92 15.12
CA SER A 117 -5.39 4.83 14.06
C SER A 117 -6.27 4.11 13.03
N LEU A 118 -5.96 2.86 12.70
CA LEU A 118 -6.81 2.01 11.88
C LEU A 118 -8.15 1.71 12.57
N GLU A 119 -8.15 1.39 13.87
CA GLU A 119 -9.38 1.23 14.65
C GLU A 119 -10.25 2.49 14.55
N ARG A 120 -9.65 3.67 14.79
CA ARG A 120 -10.35 4.96 14.71
C ARG A 120 -10.97 5.20 13.33
N LEU A 121 -10.24 4.91 12.25
CA LEU A 121 -10.71 5.05 10.86
C LEU A 121 -11.87 4.09 10.56
N VAL A 122 -11.77 2.83 11.02
CA VAL A 122 -12.83 1.83 10.85
C VAL A 122 -14.07 2.21 11.66
N GLU A 123 -13.94 2.68 12.90
CA GLU A 123 -15.07 3.14 13.71
C GLU A 123 -15.78 4.34 13.11
N TRP A 124 -15.04 5.30 12.54
CA TRP A 124 -15.66 6.37 11.74
C TRP A 124 -16.45 5.79 10.56
N ALA A 125 -15.83 4.92 9.76
CA ALA A 125 -16.45 4.40 8.55
C ALA A 125 -17.67 3.50 8.83
N LYS A 126 -17.68 2.75 9.95
CA LYS A 126 -18.82 1.94 10.41
C LYS A 126 -20.08 2.78 10.62
N ASN A 127 -19.94 3.99 11.14
CA ASN A 127 -21.05 4.88 11.44
C ASN A 127 -21.56 5.68 10.23
N ARG A 128 -20.91 5.54 9.06
CA ARG A 128 -21.32 6.25 7.84
C ARG A 128 -22.51 5.59 7.15
N GLN A 129 -23.50 6.41 6.82
CA GLN A 129 -24.57 6.02 5.90
C GLN A 129 -24.07 5.81 4.46
N ARG A 130 -22.90 6.36 4.09
CA ARG A 130 -22.30 6.17 2.77
C ARG A 130 -21.50 4.87 2.71
N PRO A 131 -21.63 4.03 1.66
CA PRO A 131 -20.77 2.87 1.46
C PRO A 131 -19.29 3.30 1.45
N THR A 132 -18.47 2.65 2.28
CA THR A 132 -17.05 2.99 2.46
C THR A 132 -16.23 1.71 2.46
N VAL A 133 -15.18 1.69 1.63
CA VAL A 133 -14.18 0.62 1.59
C VAL A 133 -12.86 1.18 2.11
N ILE A 134 -12.22 0.46 3.03
CA ILE A 134 -10.88 0.75 3.55
C ILE A 134 -9.95 -0.36 3.08
N ALA A 135 -8.86 0.02 2.41
CA ALA A 135 -7.71 -0.85 2.17
C ALA A 135 -6.52 -0.30 2.95
N PHE A 136 -6.05 -1.05 3.94
CA PHE A 136 -4.92 -0.69 4.79
C PHE A 136 -3.83 -1.74 4.65
N PHE A 137 -2.63 -1.35 4.27
CA PHE A 137 -1.55 -2.29 4.02
C PHE A 137 -0.18 -1.69 4.36
N GLY A 138 0.74 -2.55 4.79
CA GLY A 138 2.15 -2.17 4.96
C GLY A 138 2.86 -2.08 3.61
N ASP A 139 3.72 -1.09 3.42
CA ASP A 139 4.45 -0.85 2.19
C ASP A 139 5.69 -1.75 2.06
N HIS A 140 6.46 -1.93 3.14
CA HIS A 140 7.63 -2.80 3.16
C HIS A 140 8.05 -3.23 4.57
N LEU A 141 9.00 -4.16 4.64
CA LEU A 141 9.67 -4.55 5.89
C LEU A 141 10.44 -3.36 6.49
N PRO A 142 10.32 -3.04 7.79
CA PRO A 142 10.98 -1.88 8.37
C PRO A 142 12.51 -2.03 8.34
N PRO A 143 13.30 -0.99 8.04
CA PRO A 143 14.75 -1.07 8.04
C PRO A 143 15.32 -1.03 9.47
N LEU A 144 15.19 -2.13 10.23
CA LEU A 144 15.64 -2.24 11.63
C LEU A 144 17.15 -2.53 11.79
N GLY A 145 17.88 -2.71 10.68
CA GLY A 145 19.34 -2.78 10.67
C GLY A 145 19.90 -3.85 11.63
N PRO A 146 20.77 -3.48 12.60
CA PRO A 146 21.40 -4.43 13.53
C PRO A 146 20.43 -5.34 14.29
N VAL A 147 19.20 -4.88 14.54
CA VAL A 147 18.16 -5.69 15.20
C VAL A 147 17.98 -7.03 14.46
N TYR A 148 18.03 -7.04 13.13
CA TYR A 148 17.85 -8.26 12.36
C TYR A 148 18.98 -9.26 12.53
N VAL A 149 20.22 -8.78 12.58
CA VAL A 149 21.40 -9.63 12.77
C VAL A 149 21.46 -10.15 14.20
N GLU A 150 21.21 -9.28 15.18
CA GLU A 150 21.27 -9.65 16.60
C GLU A 150 20.15 -10.62 17.02
N THR A 151 18.98 -10.54 16.40
CA THR A 151 17.88 -11.49 16.61
C THR A 151 18.03 -12.77 15.80
N GLY A 152 18.93 -12.81 14.82
CA GLY A 152 19.07 -13.90 13.86
C GLY A 152 17.95 -13.95 12.80
N PHE A 153 17.09 -12.92 12.70
CA PHE A 153 16.03 -12.86 11.70
C PHE A 153 16.58 -12.68 10.28
N LEU A 154 17.63 -11.87 10.10
CA LEU A 154 18.39 -11.80 8.85
C LEU A 154 19.87 -12.01 9.12
N ARG A 155 20.57 -12.52 8.12
CA ARG A 155 22.03 -12.60 8.13
C ARG A 155 22.69 -11.22 8.08
N ASP A 156 22.08 -10.29 7.34
CA ASP A 156 22.59 -8.95 7.09
C ASP A 156 21.55 -7.90 7.50
N ASN A 157 21.94 -6.62 7.58
CA ASN A 157 21.07 -5.52 8.02
C ASN A 157 19.88 -5.22 7.09
N VAL A 158 19.84 -5.81 5.89
CA VAL A 158 18.82 -5.55 4.85
C VAL A 158 18.40 -6.88 4.23
N ALA A 159 17.10 -7.05 4.01
CA ALA A 159 16.56 -8.23 3.34
C ALA A 159 17.13 -8.36 1.91
N PRO A 160 17.62 -9.54 1.51
CA PRO A 160 18.06 -9.75 0.14
C PRO A 160 16.92 -9.57 -0.87
N ARG A 161 17.27 -9.12 -2.08
CA ARG A 161 16.30 -9.00 -3.18
C ARG A 161 15.80 -10.34 -3.73
N LYS A 162 16.55 -11.42 -3.48
CA LYS A 162 16.30 -12.76 -4.00
C LYS A 162 16.73 -13.79 -2.96
N GLU A 163 15.81 -14.68 -2.62
CA GLU A 163 15.98 -15.74 -1.62
C GLU A 163 15.14 -16.96 -2.04
N PRO A 164 15.24 -18.11 -1.34
CA PRO A 164 14.24 -19.16 -1.45
C PRO A 164 12.80 -18.61 -1.22
N PRO A 165 11.78 -19.18 -1.87
CA PRO A 165 10.40 -18.65 -1.82
C PRO A 165 9.83 -18.45 -0.42
N ASP A 166 10.11 -19.37 0.51
CA ASP A 166 9.66 -19.29 1.91
C ASP A 166 10.27 -18.09 2.64
N GLN A 167 11.56 -17.81 2.40
CA GLN A 167 12.26 -16.65 2.96
C GLN A 167 11.78 -15.35 2.32
N MET A 168 11.55 -15.33 1.00
CA MET A 168 10.94 -14.18 0.34
C MET A 168 9.57 -13.85 0.92
N LEU A 169 8.73 -14.87 1.15
CA LEU A 169 7.43 -14.69 1.79
C LEU A 169 7.55 -14.22 3.24
N LEU A 170 8.58 -14.65 3.98
CA LEU A 170 8.83 -14.18 5.34
C LEU A 170 9.24 -12.71 5.37
N HIS A 171 10.15 -12.29 4.48
CA HIS A 171 10.76 -10.96 4.53
C HIS A 171 10.00 -9.89 3.74
N HIS A 172 9.20 -10.26 2.73
CA HIS A 172 8.54 -9.29 1.85
C HIS A 172 7.03 -9.20 2.07
N ARG A 173 6.44 -10.06 2.92
CA ARG A 173 5.00 -10.03 3.20
C ARG A 173 4.70 -9.03 4.32
N THR A 174 3.85 -8.06 3.99
CA THR A 174 3.28 -7.10 4.93
C THR A 174 1.78 -7.39 5.17
N PRO A 175 1.19 -6.87 6.26
CA PRO A 175 -0.24 -6.99 6.50
C PRO A 175 -1.06 -6.29 5.40
N LEU A 176 -2.25 -6.83 5.11
CA LEU A 176 -3.27 -6.23 4.26
C LEU A 176 -4.64 -6.46 4.91
N ILE A 177 -5.42 -5.41 5.02
CA ILE A 177 -6.82 -5.42 5.42
C ILE A 177 -7.62 -4.76 4.31
N VAL A 178 -8.64 -5.45 3.82
CA VAL A 178 -9.69 -4.86 2.99
C VAL A 178 -10.99 -5.02 3.75
N TRP A 179 -11.69 -3.92 4.00
CA TRP A 179 -12.87 -3.87 4.83
C TRP A 179 -13.92 -2.94 4.23
N SER A 180 -15.20 -3.27 4.40
CA SER A 180 -16.32 -2.43 3.98
C SER A 180 -17.33 -2.27 5.11
N ASN A 181 -17.91 -1.07 5.23
CA ASN A 181 -19.02 -0.84 6.16
C ASN A 181 -20.34 -1.48 5.72
N ARG A 182 -20.35 -2.21 4.60
CA ARG A 182 -21.50 -2.99 4.12
C ARG A 182 -21.34 -4.48 4.32
N SER A 183 -20.17 -5.02 4.00
CA SER A 183 -19.91 -6.45 4.01
C SER A 183 -18.92 -6.90 5.10
N GLY A 184 -18.37 -5.97 5.88
CA GLY A 184 -17.35 -6.27 6.87
C GLY A 184 -15.97 -6.54 6.25
N PRO A 185 -15.07 -7.23 6.96
CA PRO A 185 -13.74 -7.58 6.46
C PRO A 185 -13.82 -8.63 5.35
N VAL A 186 -12.95 -8.49 4.34
CA VAL A 186 -12.74 -9.53 3.33
C VAL A 186 -11.81 -10.60 3.92
N THR A 187 -12.29 -11.84 4.02
CA THR A 187 -11.53 -12.97 4.57
C THR A 187 -10.88 -13.81 3.48
N ASP A 188 -9.96 -14.70 3.87
CA ASP A 188 -9.41 -15.77 3.02
C ASP A 188 -8.70 -15.30 1.74
N MET A 189 -8.20 -14.05 1.72
CA MET A 189 -7.46 -13.49 0.58
C MET A 189 -6.11 -14.16 0.32
N GLY A 190 -5.53 -14.80 1.33
CA GLY A 190 -4.17 -15.35 1.29
C GLY A 190 -3.10 -14.25 1.06
N THR A 191 -1.91 -14.65 0.61
CA THR A 191 -0.88 -13.69 0.18
C THR A 191 -1.30 -13.07 -1.15
N VAL A 192 -1.32 -11.74 -1.23
CA VAL A 192 -1.73 -10.99 -2.42
C VAL A 192 -0.61 -10.06 -2.86
N SER A 193 -0.22 -10.10 -4.14
CA SER A 193 0.67 -9.09 -4.70
C SER A 193 -0.04 -7.72 -4.75
N PRO A 194 0.65 -6.60 -4.43
CA PRO A 194 0.10 -5.25 -4.56
C PRO A 194 -0.54 -4.95 -5.93
N ALA A 195 -0.07 -5.62 -6.99
CA ALA A 195 -0.63 -5.51 -8.33
C ALA A 195 -2.13 -5.90 -8.43
N PHE A 196 -2.65 -6.66 -7.46
CA PHE A 196 -4.04 -7.08 -7.38
C PHE A 196 -4.87 -6.27 -6.37
N LEU A 197 -4.30 -5.28 -5.67
CA LEU A 197 -5.07 -4.41 -4.78
C LEU A 197 -6.22 -3.69 -5.49
N PRO A 198 -6.04 -3.13 -6.70
CA PRO A 198 -7.16 -2.51 -7.42
C PRO A 198 -8.32 -3.47 -7.65
N TYR A 199 -8.05 -4.75 -7.94
CA TYR A 199 -9.09 -5.77 -8.09
C TYR A 199 -9.87 -5.96 -6.80
N HIS A 200 -9.19 -6.15 -5.67
CA HIS A 200 -9.85 -6.37 -4.38
C HIS A 200 -10.62 -5.13 -3.89
N VAL A 201 -10.07 -3.93 -4.07
CA VAL A 201 -10.76 -2.67 -3.69
C VAL A 201 -12.01 -2.45 -4.53
N LEU A 202 -11.90 -2.54 -5.85
CA LEU A 202 -13.03 -2.27 -6.75
C LEU A 202 -14.13 -3.31 -6.59
N THR A 203 -13.79 -4.60 -6.53
CA THR A 203 -14.81 -5.65 -6.32
C THR A 203 -15.50 -5.54 -4.97
N THR A 204 -14.77 -5.18 -3.90
CA THR A 204 -15.37 -4.90 -2.58
C THR A 204 -16.30 -3.68 -2.61
N ALA A 205 -15.99 -2.70 -3.45
CA ALA A 205 -16.86 -1.54 -3.69
C ALA A 205 -18.05 -1.86 -4.62
N GLY A 206 -18.19 -3.10 -5.11
CA GLY A 206 -19.21 -3.50 -6.08
C GLY A 206 -18.94 -3.02 -7.51
N ILE A 207 -17.72 -2.57 -7.79
CA ILE A 207 -17.29 -2.09 -9.12
C ILE A 207 -16.58 -3.24 -9.84
N SER A 208 -17.15 -3.67 -10.95
CA SER A 208 -16.54 -4.67 -11.82
C SER A 208 -16.88 -4.40 -13.29
N HIS A 209 -15.94 -4.70 -14.17
CA HIS A 209 -16.08 -4.65 -15.62
C HIS A 209 -15.18 -5.72 -16.28
N PRO A 210 -15.53 -6.20 -17.48
CA PRO A 210 -14.83 -7.33 -18.11
C PRO A 210 -13.40 -7.00 -18.58
N TYR A 211 -13.01 -5.72 -18.58
CA TYR A 211 -11.71 -5.25 -19.05
C TYR A 211 -10.67 -5.31 -17.93
N TYR A 212 -10.20 -4.18 -17.37
CA TYR A 212 -9.20 -4.13 -16.30
C TYR A 212 -9.51 -5.04 -15.09
N THR A 213 -10.66 -4.90 -14.41
CA THR A 213 -10.96 -5.77 -13.25
C THR A 213 -11.15 -7.23 -13.64
N GLY A 214 -11.72 -7.52 -14.81
CA GLY A 214 -11.87 -8.89 -15.31
C GLY A 214 -10.52 -9.55 -15.62
N PHE A 215 -9.60 -8.82 -16.23
CA PHE A 215 -8.24 -9.25 -16.48
C PHE A 215 -7.47 -9.51 -15.18
N LEU A 216 -7.53 -8.57 -14.22
CA LEU A 216 -6.89 -8.77 -12.91
C LEU A 216 -7.49 -9.95 -12.15
N GLY A 217 -8.80 -10.17 -12.25
CA GLY A 217 -9.48 -11.34 -11.68
C GLY A 217 -8.95 -12.66 -12.25
N GLN A 218 -8.89 -12.78 -13.59
CA GLN A 218 -8.32 -13.96 -14.26
C GLN A 218 -6.85 -14.18 -13.89
N MET A 219 -6.06 -13.11 -13.80
CA MET A 219 -4.69 -13.19 -13.32
C MET A 219 -4.61 -13.65 -11.87
N ARG A 220 -5.51 -13.18 -11.01
CA ARG A 220 -5.58 -13.53 -9.58
C ARG A 220 -6.00 -14.98 -9.35
N GLU A 221 -6.85 -15.55 -10.21
CA GLU A 221 -7.20 -16.97 -10.19
C GLU A 221 -5.99 -17.86 -10.48
N ARG A 222 -5.09 -17.40 -11.34
CA ARG A 222 -3.88 -18.14 -11.72
C ARG A 222 -2.71 -17.93 -10.76
N TYR A 223 -2.54 -16.69 -10.28
CA TYR A 223 -1.43 -16.27 -9.42
C TYR A 223 -1.92 -15.40 -8.27
N SER A 224 -1.58 -15.79 -7.04
CA SER A 224 -1.77 -14.98 -5.84
C SER A 224 -0.65 -13.93 -5.70
N VAL A 225 0.57 -14.27 -6.14
CA VAL A 225 1.73 -13.37 -6.17
C VAL A 225 2.32 -13.31 -7.58
N VAL A 226 2.46 -12.08 -8.08
CA VAL A 226 3.31 -11.73 -9.22
C VAL A 226 4.35 -10.73 -8.70
N ASP A 227 5.52 -11.23 -8.37
CA ASP A 227 6.73 -10.46 -8.05
C ASP A 227 7.78 -10.69 -9.15
N ARG A 228 8.78 -9.82 -9.30
CA ARG A 228 9.84 -9.97 -10.31
C ARG A 228 10.62 -11.29 -10.19
N ASN A 229 10.83 -11.79 -8.97
CA ASN A 229 11.65 -12.97 -8.69
C ASN A 229 10.81 -14.19 -8.28
N LEU A 230 9.51 -14.03 -8.01
CA LEU A 230 8.63 -15.10 -7.56
C LEU A 230 7.23 -15.00 -8.20
N LEU A 231 6.74 -16.10 -8.79
CA LEU A 231 5.30 -16.32 -8.94
C LEU A 231 4.83 -17.29 -7.87
N LEU A 232 3.63 -17.07 -7.34
CA LEU A 232 2.96 -18.00 -6.44
C LEU A 232 1.53 -18.22 -6.94
N THR A 233 1.11 -19.47 -7.06
CA THR A 233 -0.30 -19.80 -7.34
C THR A 233 -1.12 -19.73 -6.04
N PRO A 234 -2.46 -19.62 -6.11
CA PRO A 234 -3.30 -19.70 -4.92
C PRO A 234 -3.13 -21.01 -4.13
N ALA A 235 -2.75 -22.10 -4.79
CA ALA A 235 -2.44 -23.38 -4.16
C ALA A 235 -1.03 -23.46 -3.53
N GLY A 236 -0.28 -22.36 -3.52
CA GLY A 236 1.06 -22.30 -2.92
C GLY A 236 2.19 -22.84 -3.79
N LYS A 237 1.94 -23.16 -5.06
CA LYS A 237 3.00 -23.58 -5.99
C LYS A 237 3.81 -22.37 -6.42
N ASP A 238 5.11 -22.40 -6.13
CA ASP A 238 6.04 -21.33 -6.47
C ASP A 238 6.69 -21.52 -7.85
N THR A 239 7.15 -20.43 -8.44
CA THR A 239 8.00 -20.42 -9.63
C THR A 239 9.05 -19.30 -9.47
N PRO A 240 10.20 -19.60 -8.85
CA PRO A 240 11.27 -18.63 -8.67
C PRO A 240 11.93 -18.30 -10.01
N ASP A 241 12.53 -17.11 -10.09
CA ASP A 241 13.29 -16.60 -11.23
C ASP A 241 12.56 -16.65 -12.59
N TRP A 242 11.23 -16.67 -12.57
CA TRP A 242 10.42 -16.79 -13.78
C TRP A 242 10.77 -15.72 -14.82
N ALA A 243 11.10 -14.50 -14.40
CA ALA A 243 11.41 -13.38 -15.28
C ALA A 243 12.68 -13.60 -16.13
N ARG A 244 13.54 -14.55 -15.75
CA ARG A 244 14.76 -14.94 -16.49
C ARG A 244 14.55 -16.16 -17.39
N LYS A 245 13.39 -16.81 -17.33
CA LYS A 245 13.10 -18.00 -18.13
C LYS A 245 12.83 -17.60 -19.58
N LYS A 246 13.31 -18.42 -20.54
CA LYS A 246 13.06 -18.23 -21.98
C LYS A 246 11.58 -18.37 -22.33
N GLN A 247 10.90 -19.30 -21.66
CA GLN A 247 9.47 -19.54 -21.78
C GLN A 247 8.81 -19.19 -20.44
N ILE A 248 7.81 -18.33 -20.51
CA ILE A 248 6.98 -17.92 -19.38
C ILE A 248 5.52 -18.21 -19.72
N ASP A 249 4.70 -18.23 -18.68
CA ASP A 249 3.27 -18.34 -18.84
C ASP A 249 2.73 -17.24 -19.78
N PRO A 250 1.94 -17.58 -20.82
CA PRO A 250 1.34 -16.59 -21.71
C PRO A 250 0.56 -15.49 -20.98
N ALA A 251 -0.13 -15.83 -19.87
CA ALA A 251 -0.87 -14.84 -19.08
C ALA A 251 0.08 -13.79 -18.46
N ILE A 252 1.25 -14.22 -17.97
CA ILE A 252 2.28 -13.32 -17.44
C ILE A 252 2.94 -12.50 -18.55
N ARG A 253 3.17 -13.09 -19.73
CA ARG A 253 3.64 -12.34 -20.90
C ARG A 253 2.65 -11.23 -21.25
N ASP A 254 1.36 -11.55 -21.34
CA ASP A 254 0.32 -10.60 -21.74
C ASP A 254 0.15 -9.51 -20.68
N PHE A 255 0.23 -9.87 -19.39
CA PHE A 255 0.27 -8.89 -18.30
C PHE A 255 1.41 -7.88 -18.46
N ARG A 256 2.63 -8.35 -18.77
CA ARG A 256 3.79 -7.49 -19.00
C ARG A 256 3.64 -6.62 -20.24
N LEU A 257 3.06 -7.14 -21.32
CA LEU A 257 2.83 -6.37 -22.55
C LEU A 257 1.82 -5.25 -22.32
N LEU A 258 0.74 -5.51 -21.59
CA LEU A 258 -0.24 -4.49 -21.19
C LEU A 258 0.42 -3.43 -20.31
N GLN A 259 1.16 -3.84 -19.28
CA GLN A 259 1.89 -2.90 -18.42
C GLN A 259 2.86 -2.03 -19.24
N TYR A 260 3.64 -2.64 -20.13
CA TYR A 260 4.56 -1.90 -21.00
C TYR A 260 3.85 -0.93 -21.91
N ASP A 261 2.77 -1.35 -22.58
CA ASP A 261 2.03 -0.49 -23.50
C ASP A 261 1.41 0.73 -22.80
N MET A 262 0.93 0.54 -21.56
CA MET A 262 0.36 1.61 -20.74
C MET A 262 1.41 2.59 -20.20
N MET A 263 2.60 2.10 -19.81
CA MET A 263 3.63 2.93 -19.18
C MET A 263 4.62 3.56 -20.17
N PHE A 264 5.02 2.81 -21.20
CA PHE A 264 6.13 3.16 -22.10
C PHE A 264 5.76 3.07 -23.58
N GLY A 265 4.63 2.43 -23.91
CA GLY A 265 4.21 2.20 -25.28
C GLY A 265 3.35 3.32 -25.85
N LYS A 266 2.53 2.96 -26.84
CA LYS A 266 1.64 3.91 -27.55
C LYS A 266 0.22 3.85 -27.02
N ARG A 267 0.01 3.20 -25.87
CA ARG A 267 -1.28 3.00 -25.23
C ARG A 267 -2.33 2.40 -26.18
N ARG A 268 -1.91 1.45 -27.03
CA ARG A 268 -2.79 0.78 -28.00
C ARG A 268 -3.93 0.00 -27.34
N ALA A 269 -3.69 -0.57 -26.16
CA ALA A 269 -4.72 -1.31 -25.44
C ALA A 269 -5.63 -0.41 -24.60
N ALA A 270 -5.32 0.89 -24.41
CA ALA A 270 -6.11 1.77 -23.55
C ALA A 270 -7.59 1.89 -23.99
N PRO A 271 -7.92 2.00 -25.29
CA PRO A 271 -9.31 2.06 -25.74
C PRO A 271 -10.16 0.85 -25.32
N ASP A 272 -9.57 -0.34 -25.35
CA ASP A 272 -10.28 -1.57 -25.00
C ASP A 272 -10.22 -1.85 -23.49
N PHE A 273 -9.11 -1.49 -22.83
CA PHE A 273 -8.84 -1.86 -21.45
C PHE A 273 -9.43 -0.86 -20.43
N PHE A 274 -9.48 0.42 -20.82
CA PHE A 274 -10.08 1.51 -20.06
C PHE A 274 -11.00 2.36 -20.96
N PRO A 275 -12.07 1.77 -21.55
CA PRO A 275 -12.93 2.46 -22.51
C PRO A 275 -13.53 3.76 -21.95
N GLU A 276 -13.72 3.82 -20.63
CA GLU A 276 -14.30 4.97 -19.94
C GLU A 276 -13.33 6.16 -19.76
N THR A 277 -12.04 6.00 -20.08
CA THR A 277 -11.02 7.06 -19.91
C THR A 277 -10.51 7.64 -21.23
N VAL A 278 -10.83 7.02 -22.37
CA VAL A 278 -10.29 7.34 -23.71
C VAL A 278 -10.50 8.80 -24.13
N ASN A 279 -11.61 9.41 -23.72
CA ASN A 279 -11.97 10.78 -24.08
C ASN A 279 -11.66 11.82 -22.98
N LYS A 280 -11.15 11.38 -21.81
CA LYS A 280 -10.73 12.31 -20.76
C LYS A 280 -9.30 12.74 -21.03
N ARG A 281 -9.12 13.98 -21.48
CA ARG A 281 -7.82 14.64 -21.43
C ARG A 281 -7.43 14.73 -19.96
N VAL A 282 -6.40 13.99 -19.55
CA VAL A 282 -5.67 14.33 -18.32
C VAL A 282 -5.14 15.74 -18.57
N PRO A 283 -5.47 16.74 -17.74
CA PRO A 283 -4.86 18.05 -17.87
C PRO A 283 -3.37 17.85 -17.59
N HIS A 284 -2.56 17.79 -18.65
CA HIS A 284 -1.12 17.92 -18.48
C HIS A 284 -0.89 19.33 -17.92
N THR A 285 -0.64 19.44 -16.61
CA THR A 285 -0.06 20.64 -16.05
C THR A 285 1.33 20.77 -16.66
N SER A 286 1.49 21.81 -17.47
CA SER A 286 2.76 22.22 -18.08
C SER A 286 3.78 22.59 -17.02
#